data_AF-A0A081D3D4-F1
#
_entry.id   AF-A0A081D3D4-F1
#
_cell.length_a   1.000
_cell.length_b   1.000
_cell.length_c   1.000
_cell.angle_alpha   90.00
_cell.angle_beta   90.00
_cell.angle_gamma   90.00
#
_symmetry.space_group_name_H-M   'P 1'
#
loop_
_entity.id
_entity.type
_entity.pdbx_description
1 polymer ?
#
loop_
_entity_poly.entity_id
_entity_poly.type
_entity_poly.pdbx_seq_one_letter_code
_entity_poly.pdbx_strand_id
1 'polypeptide(L)' 'MTRLNRWTREEAESLIGELLEAAKSQGTQLVKDVDGTFTISFQAGGSGGAGKFLARGGPDAR' A
#
# COMPACT_ATOMS: atom_id res chain seq x y z
N MET A 1 19.42 -9.85 -2.40
CA MET A 1 19.55 -8.43 -2.78
C MET A 1 18.23 -7.77 -2.48
N THR A 2 18.16 -6.94 -1.44
CA THR A 2 16.98 -6.14 -1.09
C THR A 2 16.83 -5.04 -2.15
N ARG A 3 15.89 -5.22 -3.11
CA ARG A 3 15.40 -4.11 -3.94
C ARG A 3 14.87 -3.08 -2.95
N LEU A 4 15.53 -1.92 -2.88
CA LEU A 4 15.03 -0.80 -2.09
C LEU A 4 13.62 -0.50 -2.62
N ASN A 5 12.64 -0.31 -1.74
CA ASN A 5 11.25 0.03 -2.08
C ASN A 5 11.14 1.45 -2.67
N ARG A 6 12.09 1.85 -3.53
CA ARG A 6 12.24 3.15 -4.15
C ARG A 6 12.27 2.96 -5.66
N TRP A 7 11.34 3.62 -6.32
CA TRP A 7 11.13 3.59 -7.76
C TRP A 7 11.26 5.01 -8.29
N THR A 8 11.75 5.18 -9.51
CA THR A 8 11.53 6.43 -10.24
C THR A 8 10.14 6.42 -10.88
N ARG A 9 9.61 7.60 -11.22
CA ARG A 9 8.34 7.70 -11.95
C ARG A 9 8.34 6.87 -13.25
N GLU A 10 9.41 6.95 -14.04
CA GLU A 10 9.53 6.21 -15.30
C GLU A 10 9.48 4.69 -15.09
N GLU A 11 10.15 4.19 -14.04
CA GLU A 11 10.10 2.78 -13.65
C GLU A 11 8.73 2.37 -13.13
N ALA A 12 8.10 3.21 -12.30
CA ALA A 12 6.78 2.94 -11.75
C ALA A 12 5.68 2.93 -12.83
N GLU A 13 5.78 3.80 -13.83
CA GLU A 13 4.84 3.84 -14.96
C GLU A 13 5.07 2.65 -15.91
N SER A 14 6.33 2.30 -16.20
CA SER A 14 6.65 1.17 -17.08
C SER A 14 6.40 -0.19 -16.43
N LEU A 15 6.57 -0.29 -15.10
CA LEU A 15 6.51 -1.53 -14.34
C LEU A 15 5.43 -1.47 -13.26
N ILE A 16 4.31 -0.82 -13.56
CA ILE A 16 3.22 -0.64 -12.59
C ILE A 16 2.71 -1.97 -12.02
N GLY A 17 2.75 -3.05 -12.82
CA GLY A 17 2.41 -4.39 -12.34
C GLY A 17 3.37 -4.92 -11.27
N GLU A 18 4.68 -4.80 -11.48
CA GLU A 18 5.69 -5.20 -10.47
C GLU A 18 5.62 -4.30 -9.23
N LEU A 19 5.37 -3.01 -9.41
CA LEU A 19 5.22 -2.04 -8.32
C LEU A 19 4.06 -2.42 -7.39
N LEU A 20 2.91 -2.79 -7.95
CA LEU A 20 1.73 -3.21 -7.18
C LEU A 20 1.96 -4.56 -6.48
N GLU A 21 2.58 -5.52 -7.16
CA GLU A 21 2.93 -6.81 -6.56
C GLU A 21 3.99 -6.65 -5.45
N ALA A 22 4.98 -5.76 -5.63
CA ALA A 22 5.93 -5.39 -4.60
C ALA A 22 5.24 -4.66 -3.44
N ALA A 23 4.27 -3.79 -3.70
CA ALA A 23 3.47 -3.14 -2.65
C ALA A 23 2.70 -4.15 -1.79
N LYS A 24 2.24 -5.23 -2.42
CA LYS A 24 1.50 -6.32 -1.78
C LYS A 24 2.39 -7.29 -1.00
N SER A 25 3.57 -7.63 -1.53
CA SER A 25 4.44 -8.67 -0.95
C SER A 25 5.55 -8.11 -0.07
N GLN A 26 6.11 -6.96 -0.45
CA GLN A 26 7.28 -6.34 0.20
C GLN A 26 6.93 -5.10 1.04
N GLY A 27 5.65 -4.73 1.11
CA GLY A 27 5.16 -3.57 1.85
C GLY A 27 5.27 -2.27 1.04
N THR A 28 5.14 -1.14 1.72
CA THR A 28 5.05 0.18 1.08
C THR A 28 6.18 0.45 0.08
N GLN A 29 5.81 0.87 -1.13
CA GLN A 29 6.71 1.33 -2.20
C GLN A 29 6.67 2.86 -2.28
N LEU A 30 7.83 3.47 -2.50
CA LEU A 30 8.00 4.90 -2.68
C LEU A 30 8.37 5.16 -4.14
N VAL A 31 7.61 6.00 -4.83
CA VAL A 31 7.93 6.44 -6.18
C VAL A 31 8.38 7.88 -6.12
N LYS A 32 9.63 8.14 -6.46
CA LYS A 32 10.18 9.49 -6.52
C LYS A 32 9.84 10.12 -7.87
N ASP A 33 9.26 11.31 -7.81
CA ASP A 33 8.95 12.18 -8.94
C ASP A 33 9.80 13.45 -8.86
N VAL A 34 9.79 14.27 -9.92
CA VAL A 34 10.51 15.55 -9.96
C VAL A 34 10.03 16.49 -8.86
N ASP A 35 8.73 16.49 -8.57
CA ASP A 35 8.09 17.42 -7.64
C ASP A 35 7.77 16.80 -6.28
N GLY A 36 8.03 15.51 -6.08
CA GLY A 36 7.63 14.85 -4.83
C GLY A 36 7.91 13.35 -4.75
N THR A 37 7.20 12.69 -3.85
CA THR A 37 7.30 11.24 -3.67
C THR A 37 5.92 10.65 -3.41
N PHE A 38 5.49 9.75 -4.28
CA PHE A 38 4.29 8.96 -4.08
C PHE A 38 4.57 7.80 -3.15
N THR A 39 3.62 7.49 -2.28
CA THR A 39 3.68 6.34 -1.39
C THR A 39 2.57 5.38 -1.80
N ILE A 40 2.96 4.17 -2.18
CA ILE A 40 2.06 3.12 -2.66
C ILE A 40 2.08 2.01 -1.63
N SER A 41 0.95 1.85 -0.94
CA SER A 41 0.76 0.79 0.06
C SER A 41 -0.41 -0.07 -0.38
N PHE A 42 -0.21 -1.39 -0.39
CA PHE A 42 -1.31 -2.31 -0.59
C PHE A 42 -1.97 -2.60 0.75
N GLN A 43 -3.22 -2.16 0.91
CA GLN A 43 -4.03 -2.55 2.04
C GLN A 43 -4.92 -3.73 1.63
N ALA A 44 -4.63 -4.91 2.17
CA ALA A 44 -5.51 -6.05 1.98
C ALA A 44 -6.90 -5.71 2.54
N GLY A 45 -7.93 -5.80 1.71
CA GLY A 45 -9.31 -5.67 2.17
C GLY A 45 -9.57 -6.74 3.22
N GLY A 46 -9.74 -6.33 4.48
CA GLY A 46 -10.07 -7.27 5.54
C GLY A 46 -11.37 -7.99 5.20
N SER A 47 -11.40 -9.32 5.35
CA SER A 47 -12.60 -10.15 5.15
C SER A 47 -13.75 -9.85 6.14
N GLY A 48 -13.66 -8.76 6.90
CA GLY A 48 -14.76 -8.18 7.66
C GLY A 48 -15.22 -6.92 6.93
N GLY A 49 -16.32 -7.03 6.19
CA GLY A 49 -17.00 -5.84 5.67
C GLY A 49 -17.21 -4.82 6.79
N ALA A 50 -17.24 -3.53 6.44
CA ALA A 50 -17.36 -2.43 7.40
C ALA A 50 -18.43 -2.67 8.48
N GLY A 51 -19.53 -3.38 8.17
CA GLY A 51 -20.54 -3.82 9.13
C GLY A 51 -20.04 -4.71 10.29
N LYS A 52 -19.07 -5.61 10.07
CA LYS A 52 -18.47 -6.45 11.14
C LYS A 52 -17.48 -5.67 12.03
N PHE A 53 -16.85 -4.62 11.49
CA PHE A 53 -15.99 -3.72 12.26
C PHE A 53 -16.82 -2.75 13.11
N LEU A 54 -17.92 -2.22 12.57
CA LEU A 54 -18.86 -1.35 13.30
C LEU A 54 -19.70 -2.11 14.33
N ALA A 55 -20.01 -3.40 14.09
CA ALA A 55 -20.74 -4.24 15.03
C ALA A 55 -19.91 -4.77 16.21
N ARG A 56 -18.58 -4.56 16.22
CA ARG A 56 -17.68 -5.02 17.32
C ARG A 56 -17.59 -4.02 18.48
N GLY A 57 -18.60 -3.17 18.65
CA GLY A 57 -18.69 -2.20 19.75
C GLY A 57 -17.73 -1.02 19.58
N GLY A 58 -18.25 0.20 19.76
CA GLY A 58 -17.41 1.38 19.91
C GLY A 58 -16.56 1.31 21.18
N PRO A 59 -15.58 2.22 21.35
CA PRO A 59 -14.62 2.26 22.47
C PRO A 59 -15.20 2.46 23.88
N ASP A 60 -16.49 2.21 24.09
CA ASP A 60 -17.20 2.28 25.38
C ASP A 60 -17.79 0.93 25.83
N ALA A 61 -17.29 -0.20 25.32
CA ALA A 61 -17.52 -1.50 25.94
C ALA A 61 -16.52 -1.73 27.09
N ARG A 62 -16.70 -0.92 28.14
CA ARG A 62 -16.34 -1.06 29.56
C ARG A 62 -15.13 -1.92 29.97
#